data_AF-A0A8J5SFY6-F1
#
_entry.id   AF-A0A8J5SFY6-F1
#
_cell.length_a   1.000
_cell.length_b   1.000
_cell.length_c   1.000
_cell.angle_alpha   90.00
_cell.angle_beta   90.00
_cell.angle_gamma   90.00
#
_symmetry.space_group_name_H-M   'P 1'
#
loop_
_entity.id
_entity.type
_entity.pdbx_description
1 polymer ?
#
loop_
_entity_poly.entity_id
_entity_poly.type
_entity_poly.pdbx_seq_one_letter_code
_entity_poly.pdbx_strand_id
1 'polypeptide(L)' 'MIATQCPICLGEFEEGDKVKTLPRCGHVFHPECVDAWLRSRPSCPLCRSSPLPAAATTKPDVDGSHAV' A
#
# COMPACT_ATOMS: atom_id res chain seq x y z
N MET A 1 12.99 0.23 -14.93
CA MET A 1 12.76 -1.19 -14.67
C MET A 1 11.35 -1.32 -14.16
N ILE A 2 10.49 -2.01 -14.91
CA ILE A 2 9.08 -2.22 -14.56
C ILE A 2 9.02 -3.24 -13.41
N ALA A 3 8.30 -2.91 -12.33
CA ALA A 3 8.13 -3.84 -11.22
C ALA A 3 7.14 -4.93 -11.65
N THR A 4 7.65 -6.11 -12.00
CA THR A 4 6.87 -7.30 -12.38
C THR A 4 6.45 -8.15 -11.19
N GLN A 5 6.64 -7.66 -9.97
CA GLN A 5 6.34 -8.41 -8.75
C GLN A 5 5.66 -7.52 -7.72
N CYS A 6 4.71 -8.08 -7.00
CA CYS A 6 4.00 -7.40 -5.94
C CYS A 6 4.90 -7.34 -4.70
N PRO A 7 5.30 -6.16 -4.20
CA PRO A 7 6.19 -6.03 -3.05
C PRO A 7 5.54 -6.40 -1.71
N ILE A 8 4.24 -6.72 -1.69
CA ILE A 8 3.52 -7.13 -0.49
C ILE A 8 3.64 -8.64 -0.29
N CYS A 9 3.36 -9.43 -1.33
CA CYS A 9 3.48 -10.89 -1.29
C CYS A 9 4.77 -11.44 -1.92
N LEU A 10 5.57 -10.56 -2.55
CA LEU A 10 6.77 -10.90 -3.33
C LEU A 10 6.51 -11.86 -4.50
N GLY A 11 5.25 -12.01 -4.92
CA GLY A 11 4.85 -12.82 -6.07
C GLY A 11 4.91 -12.05 -7.39
N GLU A 12 5.19 -12.75 -8.48
CA GLU A 12 5.22 -12.19 -9.83
C GLU A 12 3.81 -11.91 -10.36
N PHE A 13 3.66 -10.89 -11.19
CA PHE A 13 2.42 -10.60 -11.90
C PHE A 13 2.34 -11.46 -13.17
N GLU A 14 1.33 -12.32 -13.25
CA GLU A 14 1.08 -13.16 -14.43
C GLU A 14 0.12 -12.49 -15.42
N GLU A 15 0.17 -12.94 -16.68
CA GLU A 15 -0.77 -12.49 -17.71
C GLU A 15 -2.20 -12.90 -17.35
N GLY A 16 -3.05 -11.91 -17.06
CA GLY A 16 -4.41 -12.13 -16.58
C GLY A 16 -4.59 -11.90 -15.08
N ASP A 17 -3.50 -11.68 -14.35
CA ASP A 17 -3.59 -11.31 -12.95
C ASP A 17 -4.18 -9.90 -12.80
N LYS A 18 -5.03 -9.73 -11.79
CA LYS A 18 -5.63 -8.43 -11.50
C LYS A 18 -4.61 -7.63 -10.74
N VAL A 19 -4.25 -6.47 -11.27
CA VAL A 19 -3.40 -5.51 -10.57
C VAL A 19 -4.14 -4.21 -10.31
N LYS A 20 -3.77 -3.55 -9.21
CA LYS A 20 -4.34 -2.29 -8.77
C LYS A 20 -3.22 -1.26 -8.60
N THR A 21 -3.35 -0.17 -9.34
CA THR A 21 -2.40 0.94 -9.31
C THR A 21 -2.90 2.03 -8.38
N LEU A 22 -2.02 2.54 -7.51
CA LEU A 22 -2.34 3.64 -6.62
C LEU A 22 -2.31 4.98 -7.40
N PRO A 23 -3.38 5.80 -7.36
CA PRO A 23 -3.47 7.02 -8.17
C PRO A 23 -2.51 8.13 -7.73
N ARG A 24 -2.00 8.08 -6.50
CA ARG A 24 -1.12 9.13 -5.94
C ARG A 24 0.36 8.93 -6.26
N CYS A 25 0.81 7.69 -6.33
CA CYS A 25 2.22 7.34 -6.52
C CYS A 25 2.49 6.45 -7.73
N GLY A 26 1.44 5.92 -8.39
CA GLY A 26 1.58 5.06 -9.56
C GLY A 26 2.10 3.66 -9.28
N HIS A 27 2.24 3.26 -8.01
CA HIS A 27 2.71 1.93 -7.65
C HIS A 27 1.64 0.86 -7.84
N VAL A 28 2.05 -0.31 -8.33
CA VAL A 28 1.19 -1.42 -8.74
C VAL A 28 1.29 -2.56 -7.72
N PHE A 29 0.14 -3.13 -7.34
CA PHE A 29 0.04 -4.23 -6.37
C PHE A 29 -1.11 -5.16 -6.74
N HIS A 30 -1.13 -6.39 -6.22
CA HIS A 30 -2.35 -7.20 -6.27
C HIS A 30 -3.47 -6.52 -5.45
N PRO A 31 -4.73 -6.52 -5.94
CA PRO A 31 -5.86 -5.93 -5.26
C PRO A 31 -6.02 -6.54 -3.88
N GLU A 32 -5.96 -7.87 -3.74
CA GLU A 32 -6.03 -8.56 -2.46
C GLU A 32 -4.95 -8.09 -1.47
N CYS A 33 -3.72 -7.93 -1.95
CA CYS A 33 -2.58 -7.55 -1.15
C CYS A 33 -2.69 -6.10 -0.68
N VAL A 34 -2.98 -5.17 -1.61
CA VAL A 34 -3.12 -3.75 -1.25
C VAL A 34 -4.36 -3.51 -0.41
N ASP A 35 -5.47 -4.20 -0.66
CA ASP A 35 -6.68 -4.04 0.14
C ASP A 35 -6.46 -4.54 1.58
N ALA A 36 -5.80 -5.69 1.75
CA ALA A 36 -5.40 -6.19 3.07
C ALA A 36 -4.45 -5.23 3.80
N TRP A 37 -3.49 -4.65 3.08
CA TRP A 37 -2.58 -3.66 3.64
C TRP A 37 -3.33 -2.39 4.08
N LEU A 38 -4.20 -1.85 3.23
CA LEU A 38 -4.95 -0.61 3.49
C LEU A 38 -5.95 -0.75 4.64
N ARG A 39 -6.46 -1.96 4.91
CA ARG A 39 -7.28 -2.24 6.10
C ARG A 39 -6.53 -1.98 7.40
N SER A 40 -5.23 -2.25 7.45
CA SER A 40 -4.40 -1.99 8.64
C SER A 40 -3.70 -0.64 8.59
N ARG A 41 -3.21 -0.25 7.41
CA ARG A 41 -2.36 0.93 7.18
C ARG A 41 -2.75 1.59 5.85
N PRO A 42 -3.48 2.72 5.85
CA PRO A 42 -3.90 3.42 4.64
C PRO A 42 -2.74 4.23 4.01
N SER A 43 -1.62 3.58 3.73
CA SER A 43 -0.40 4.18 3.17
C SER A 43 0.26 3.24 2.18
N CYS A 44 0.96 3.77 1.17
CA CYS A 44 1.67 2.96 0.19
C CYS A 44 2.84 2.22 0.86
N PRO A 45 3.00 0.90 0.68
CA PRO A 45 4.10 0.15 1.28
C PRO A 45 5.48 0.50 0.69
N LEU A 46 5.53 1.06 -0.53
CA LEU A 46 6.78 1.44 -1.20
C LEU A 46 7.25 2.84 -0.82
N CYS A 47 6.39 3.84 -0.94
CA CYS A 47 6.76 5.25 -0.75
C CYS A 47 6.11 5.92 0.46
N ARG A 48 5.32 5.18 1.24
CA ARG A 48 4.56 5.67 2.41
C ARG A 48 3.56 6.79 2.10
N SER A 49 3.31 7.11 0.83
CA SER A 49 2.32 8.10 0.43
C SER A 49 0.90 7.56 0.66
N SER A 50 0.00 8.38 1.21
CA SER A 50 -1.41 8.01 1.37
C SER A 50 -2.06 7.83 -0.01
N PRO A 51 -2.72 6.69 -0.28
CA PRO A 51 -3.32 6.41 -1.58
C PRO A 51 -4.68 7.08 -1.79
N LEU A 52 -5.32 7.59 -0.74
CA LEU A 52 -6.66 8.17 -0.79
C LEU A 52 -6.62 9.71 -0.88
N PRO A 53 -7.47 10.35 -1.70
CA PRO A 53 -7.75 11.78 -1.58
C PRO A 53 -8.60 12.04 -0.31
N ALA A 54 -7.94 12.48 0.76
CA ALA A 54 -8.43 13.19 1.96
C ALA A 54 -9.70 12.74 2.74
N ALA A 55 -10.50 11.76 2.32
CA ALA A 55 -11.82 11.53 2.93
C ALA A 55 -11.89 10.41 4.00
N ALA A 56 -10.82 9.66 4.27
CA ALA A 56 -10.84 8.61 5.30
C ALA A 56 -9.58 8.65 6.18
N THR A 57 -9.45 9.70 6.97
CA THR A 57 -8.54 9.80 8.10
C THR A 57 -9.31 9.42 9.37
N THR A 58 -9.18 8.17 9.83
CA THR A 58 -9.41 7.88 11.25
C THR A 58 -8.06 7.67 11.93
N LYS A 59 -7.65 8.75 12.59
CA LYS A 59 -6.74 8.93 13.74
C LYS A 59 -5.36 8.24 13.71
N PRO A 60 -4.25 9.00 13.78
CA PRO A 60 -2.94 8.46 14.08
C PRO A 60 -2.90 8.08 15.55
N ASP A 61 -2.66 6.81 15.86
CA ASP A 61 -2.17 6.44 17.19
C ASP A 61 -0.65 6.67 17.18
N VAL A 62 -0.29 7.84 17.67
CA VAL A 62 1.07 8.16 18.09
C VAL A 62 1.15 7.86 19.58
N ASP A 63 1.58 6.65 19.93
CA ASP A 63 2.20 6.44 21.25
C ASP A 63 3.71 6.47 21.07
N GLY A 64 4.27 7.64 21.34
CA GLY A 64 5.67 7.76 21.66
C GLY A 64 5.86 7.32 23.10
N SER A 65 6.59 6.22 23.32
CA SER A 65 7.13 5.87 24.63
C SER A 65 8.40 5.03 24.48
N HIS A 66 9.56 5.69 24.35
CA HIS A 66 10.73 5.21 25.08
C HIS A 66 11.69 6.38 25.36
N ALA A 67 11.46 7.05 26.49
CA ALA A 67 12.50 7.75 27.21
C ALA A 67 13.17 6.74 28.15
N VAL A 68 14.44 6.44 27.92
CA VAL A 68 15.43 6.08 28.96
C VAL A 68 16.75 6.75 28.64
#